data_AF-A0A257UQJ0-F1
#
_entry.id   AF-A0A257UQJ0-F1
#
_cell.length_a   1.000
_cell.length_b   1.000
_cell.length_c   1.000
_cell.angle_alpha   90.00
_cell.angle_beta   90.00
_cell.angle_gamma   90.00
#
_symmetry.space_group_name_H-M   'P 1'
#
loop_
_entity.id
_entity.type
_entity.pdbx_description
1 polymer ?
#
loop_
_entity_poly.entity_id
_entity_poly.type
_entity_poly.pdbx_seq_one_letter_code
_entity_poly.pdbx_strand_id
1 'polypeptide(L)'
;MKKALGLDLANLTPDLRKQHNIKGKVKGVLITAVPAILVLMFTRNVFQALIWSQVALSMQLPFTVIPLTLLTRSRKVMGEYANGRMENILLYTVSGVILFLNGLLILDFFGAKF
;
A
#
# COMPACT_ATOMS: atom_id res chain seq x y z
N MET A 1 -21.79 -8.89 -41.22
CA MET A 1 -21.12 -7.74 -40.58
C MET A 1 -19.72 -8.06 -40.04
N LYS A 2 -19.54 -9.09 -39.18
CA LYS A 2 -18.23 -9.43 -38.57
C LYS A 2 -17.12 -9.81 -39.56
N LYS A 3 -17.45 -10.50 -40.66
CA LYS A 3 -16.51 -10.88 -41.73
C LYS A 3 -16.06 -9.70 -42.61
N ALA A 4 -16.75 -8.55 -42.55
CA ALA A 4 -16.41 -7.35 -43.34
C ALA A 4 -15.38 -6.46 -42.66
N LEU A 5 -15.15 -6.63 -41.34
CA LEU A 5 -14.25 -5.79 -40.56
C LEU A 5 -12.83 -6.37 -40.41
N GLY A 6 -12.50 -7.46 -41.11
CA GLY A 6 -11.20 -8.15 -41.00
C GLY A 6 -10.91 -8.76 -39.61
N LEU A 7 -11.81 -8.60 -38.64
CA LEU A 7 -11.68 -9.12 -37.29
C LEU A 7 -12.02 -10.62 -37.26
N ASP A 8 -10.98 -11.44 -37.25
CA ASP A 8 -11.09 -12.86 -36.95
C ASP A 8 -11.37 -13.06 -35.45
N LEU A 9 -12.66 -13.00 -35.10
CA LEU A 9 -13.14 -13.17 -33.73
C LEU A 9 -12.79 -14.55 -33.15
N ALA A 10 -12.52 -15.56 -33.98
CA ALA A 10 -12.12 -16.88 -33.50
C ALA A 10 -10.71 -16.83 -32.89
N ASN A 11 -9.80 -16.04 -33.47
CA ASN A 11 -8.44 -15.85 -32.96
C ASN A 11 -8.36 -14.90 -31.75
N LEU A 12 -9.38 -14.05 -31.54
CA LEU A 12 -9.48 -13.16 -30.37
C LEU A 12 -10.08 -13.85 -29.13
N THR A 13 -10.89 -14.90 -29.31
CA THR A 13 -11.52 -15.63 -28.17
C THR A 13 -10.55 -16.29 -27.17
N PRO A 14 -9.41 -16.92 -27.56
CA PRO A 14 -8.48 -17.50 -26.60
C PRO A 14 -7.81 -16.45 -25.70
N ASP A 15 -7.48 -15.27 -26.23
CA ASP A 15 -6.86 -14.18 -25.47
C ASP A 15 -7.84 -13.53 -24.48
N LEU A 16 -9.11 -13.34 -24.88
CA LEU A 16 -10.17 -12.87 -23.97
C LEU A 16 -10.48 -13.89 -22.85
N ARG A 17 -10.35 -15.20 -23.12
CA ARG A 17 -10.49 -16.26 -22.11
C ARG A 17 -9.32 -16.30 -21.12
N LYS A 18 -8.09 -16.05 -21.58
CA LYS A 18 -6.88 -16.12 -20.74
C LYS A 18 -6.77 -14.94 -19.77
N GLN A 19 -7.33 -13.78 -20.12
CA GLN A 19 -7.34 -12.58 -19.28
C GLN A 19 -8.23 -12.70 -18.03
N HIS A 20 -9.26 -13.56 -18.06
CA HIS A 20 -10.21 -13.74 -16.97
C HIS A 20 -9.79 -14.85 -15.97
N ASN A 21 -8.50 -14.93 -15.62
CA ASN A 21 -8.06 -15.79 -14.52
C ASN A 21 -8.26 -15.09 -13.17
N ILE A 22 -9.52 -14.90 -12.75
CA ILE A 22 -9.85 -14.27 -11.45
C ILE A 22 -9.35 -15.13 -10.28
N LYS A 23 -9.19 -16.44 -10.49
CA LYS A 23 -8.85 -17.41 -9.44
C LYS A 23 -7.52 -17.11 -8.72
N GLY A 24 -6.57 -16.43 -9.38
CA GLY A 24 -5.33 -15.99 -8.74
C GLY A 24 -5.50 -14.80 -7.79
N LYS A 25 -6.37 -13.85 -8.14
CA LYS A 25 -6.59 -12.62 -7.36
C LYS A 25 -7.36 -12.89 -6.06
N VAL A 26 -8.37 -13.78 -6.11
CA VAL A 26 -9.19 -14.10 -4.92
C VAL A 26 -8.37 -14.78 -3.82
N LYS A 27 -7.31 -15.52 -4.17
CA LYS A 27 -6.45 -16.19 -3.18
C LYS A 27 -5.76 -15.20 -2.25
N GLY A 28 -5.20 -14.11 -2.77
CA GLY A 28 -4.56 -13.07 -1.95
C GLY A 28 -5.55 -12.36 -1.03
N VAL A 29 -6.75 -12.04 -1.57
CA VAL A 29 -7.83 -11.42 -0.79
C VAL A 29 -8.33 -12.36 0.31
N LEU A 30 -8.47 -13.66 0.05
CA LEU A 30 -8.88 -14.62 1.08
C LEU A 30 -7.84 -14.71 2.21
N ILE A 31 -6.55 -14.68 1.89
CA ILE A 31 -5.47 -14.72 2.89
C ILE A 31 -5.51 -13.52 3.84
N THR A 32 -5.85 -12.32 3.34
CA THR A 32 -5.92 -11.11 4.19
C THR A 32 -7.30 -10.93 4.83
N ALA A 33 -8.38 -11.24 4.11
CA ALA A 33 -9.75 -11.00 4.56
C ALA A 33 -10.22 -12.01 5.61
N VAL A 34 -9.87 -13.29 5.49
CA VAL A 34 -10.29 -14.32 6.45
C VAL A 34 -9.82 -14.02 7.88
N PRO A 35 -8.53 -13.75 8.15
CA PRO A 35 -8.09 -13.40 9.50
C PRO A 35 -8.66 -12.04 9.96
N ALA A 36 -8.81 -11.06 9.06
CA ALA A 36 -9.44 -9.78 9.42
C ALA A 36 -10.89 -9.94 9.89
N ILE A 37 -11.69 -10.73 9.17
CA ILE A 37 -13.08 -11.02 9.53
C ILE A 37 -13.16 -11.80 10.84
N LEU A 38 -12.28 -12.79 11.05
CA LEU A 38 -12.21 -13.52 12.32
C LEU A 38 -11.95 -12.56 13.49
N VAL A 39 -10.95 -11.69 13.39
CA VAL A 39 -10.64 -10.70 14.43
C VAL A 39 -11.82 -9.77 14.70
N LEU A 40 -12.55 -9.35 13.67
CA LEU A 40 -13.74 -8.51 13.80
C LEU A 40 -14.89 -9.24 14.51
N MET A 41 -15.09 -10.54 14.24
CA MET A 41 -16.13 -11.33 14.89
C MET A 41 -15.89 -11.52 16.41
N PHE A 42 -14.62 -11.61 16.83
CA PHE A 42 -14.25 -11.74 18.25
C PHE A 42 -14.09 -10.40 18.96
N THR A 43 -13.98 -9.30 18.21
CA THR A 43 -13.82 -7.95 18.76
C THR A 43 -15.18 -7.40 19.21
N ARG A 44 -15.31 -7.10 20.51
CA ARG A 44 -16.49 -6.40 21.06
C ARG A 44 -16.53 -4.91 20.69
N ASN A 45 -15.37 -4.30 20.41
CA ASN A 45 -15.26 -2.88 20.15
C ASN A 45 -14.44 -2.62 18.88
N VAL A 46 -15.14 -2.44 17.76
CA VAL A 46 -14.54 -2.19 16.43
C VAL A 46 -13.64 -0.95 16.46
N PHE A 47 -14.00 0.08 17.23
CA PHE A 47 -13.23 1.30 17.34
C PHE A 47 -11.84 1.06 17.94
N GLN A 48 -11.73 0.20 18.95
CA GLN A 48 -10.42 -0.21 19.49
C GLN A 48 -9.60 -0.97 18.46
N ALA A 49 -10.20 -1.90 17.71
CA ALA A 49 -9.48 -2.62 16.65
C ALA A 49 -8.97 -1.67 15.54
N LEU A 50 -9.74 -0.62 15.22
CA LEU A 50 -9.29 0.43 14.30
C LEU A 50 -8.09 1.19 14.85
N ILE A 51 -8.12 1.62 16.13
CA ILE A 51 -6.99 2.32 16.77
C ILE A 51 -5.73 1.43 16.77
N TRP A 52 -5.85 0.16 17.13
CA TRP A 52 -4.74 -0.80 17.08
C TRP A 52 -4.12 -0.93 15.69
N SER A 53 -4.95 -0.91 14.64
CA SER A 53 -4.47 -0.92 13.26
C SER A 53 -3.67 0.33 12.93
N GLN A 54 -4.10 1.50 13.42
CA GLN A 54 -3.36 2.76 13.24
C GLN A 54 -2.01 2.74 13.98
N VAL A 55 -1.97 2.20 15.19
CA VAL A 55 -0.71 2.06 15.95
C VAL A 55 0.26 1.13 15.21
N ALA A 56 -0.22 -0.01 14.70
CA ALA A 56 0.58 -0.93 13.89
C ALA A 56 1.11 -0.27 12.60
N LEU A 57 0.25 0.47 11.88
CA LEU A 57 0.62 1.18 10.67
C LEU A 57 1.67 2.27 10.96
N SER A 58 1.49 3.03 12.04
CA SER A 58 2.41 4.06 12.51
C SER A 58 3.79 3.49 12.83
N MET A 59 3.87 2.33 13.48
CA MET A 59 5.15 1.63 13.72
C MET A 59 5.81 1.11 12.43
N GLN A 60 5.02 0.72 11.42
CA GLN A 60 5.52 0.25 10.13
C GLN A 60 6.08 1.38 9.25
N LEU A 61 5.46 2.56 9.27
CA LEU A 61 5.84 3.69 8.43
C LEU A 61 7.31 4.13 8.53
N PRO A 62 7.95 4.31 9.71
CA PRO A 62 9.36 4.67 9.78
C PRO A 62 10.25 3.62 9.11
N PHE A 63 9.93 2.34 9.31
CA PHE A 63 10.65 1.25 8.68
C PHE A 63 10.50 1.26 7.14
N THR A 64 9.42 1.81 6.60
CA THR A 64 9.20 1.89 5.14
C THR A 64 9.75 3.18 4.55
N VAL A 65 9.48 4.32 5.18
CA VAL A 65 9.78 5.66 4.68
C VAL A 65 11.28 5.97 4.75
N ILE A 66 11.98 5.55 5.81
CA ILE A 66 13.42 5.80 5.95
C ILE A 66 14.22 5.13 4.83
N PRO A 67 14.08 3.81 4.57
CA PRO A 67 14.79 3.16 3.48
C PRO A 67 14.35 3.69 2.12
N LEU A 68 13.07 3.95 1.90
CA LEU A 68 12.59 4.51 0.64
C LEU A 68 13.25 5.87 0.34
N THR A 69 13.33 6.74 1.34
CA THR A 69 14.01 8.04 1.24
C THR A 69 15.50 7.89 0.93
N LEU A 70 16.18 6.95 1.60
CA LEU A 70 17.60 6.68 1.36
C LEU A 70 17.87 6.11 -0.04
N LEU A 71 17.03 5.17 -0.48
CA LEU A 71 17.17 4.48 -1.77
C LEU A 71 16.86 5.43 -2.94
N THR A 72 15.80 6.23 -2.82
CA THR A 72 15.40 7.19 -3.88
C THR A 72 16.37 8.36 -4.02
N ARG A 73 17.03 8.77 -2.93
CA ARG A 73 18.12 9.76 -2.97
C ARG A 73 19.43 9.19 -3.52
N SER A 74 19.63 7.87 -3.43
CA SER A 74 20.91 7.25 -3.76
C SER A 74 21.13 7.14 -5.28
N ARG A 75 22.14 7.86 -5.77
CA ARG A 75 22.69 7.70 -7.14
C ARG A 75 23.15 6.26 -7.44
N LYS A 76 23.48 5.47 -6.41
CA LYS A 76 23.87 4.06 -6.57
C LYS A 76 22.69 3.16 -6.97
N VAL A 77 21.46 3.51 -6.57
CA VAL A 77 20.25 2.70 -6.81
C VAL A 77 19.44 3.26 -7.98
N MET A 78 19.27 4.58 -8.06
CA MET A 78 18.48 5.23 -9.12
C MET A 78 19.30 5.80 -10.28
N GLY A 79 20.64 5.84 -10.18
CA GLY A 79 21.49 6.34 -11.27
C GLY A 79 21.21 7.81 -11.60
N GLU A 80 20.84 8.06 -12.86
CA GLU A 80 20.49 9.39 -13.38
C GLU A 80 19.13 9.90 -12.90
N TYR A 81 18.23 9.00 -12.45
CA TYR A 81 16.92 9.34 -11.91
C TYR A 81 16.91 9.61 -10.41
N ALA A 82 18.09 9.69 -9.79
CA ALA A 82 18.18 10.00 -8.37
C ALA A 82 17.58 11.39 -8.08
N ASN A 83 16.82 11.48 -6.99
CA ASN A 83 16.16 12.72 -6.59
C ASN A 83 17.13 13.91 -6.56
N GLY A 84 16.76 15.00 -7.22
CA GLY A 84 17.46 16.28 -7.14
C GLY A 84 17.30 16.96 -5.79
N ARG A 85 17.80 18.19 -5.67
CA ARG A 85 17.74 18.92 -4.38
C ARG A 85 16.31 19.28 -3.98
N MET A 86 15.45 19.61 -4.93
CA MET A 86 14.06 20.03 -4.66
C MET A 86 13.19 18.82 -4.29
N GLU A 87 13.36 17.72 -5.00
CA GLU A 87 12.66 16.46 -4.75
C GLU A 87 13.04 15.90 -3.38
N ASN A 88 14.32 15.96 -3.01
CA ASN A 88 14.74 15.55 -1.68
C ASN A 88 14.17 16.43 -0.56
N ILE A 89 14.10 17.76 -0.75
CA ILE A 89 13.47 18.65 0.24
C ILE A 89 11.99 18.28 0.41
N LEU A 90 11.25 18.16 -0.70
CA LEU A 90 9.84 17.76 -0.66
C LEU A 90 9.66 16.40 0.03
N LEU A 91 10.52 15.43 -0.31
CA LEU A 91 10.46 14.09 0.22
C LEU A 91 10.78 14.06 1.73
N TYR A 92 11.77 14.84 2.20
CA TYR A 92 12.03 15.01 3.62
C TYR A 92 10.89 15.73 4.35
N THR A 93 10.29 16.76 3.74
CA THR A 93 9.14 17.47 4.34
C THR A 93 7.95 16.53 4.51
N VAL A 94 7.54 15.84 3.45
CA VAL A 94 6.40 14.92 3.49
C VAL A 94 6.69 13.76 4.45
N SER A 95 7.88 13.16 4.37
CA SER A 95 8.28 12.10 5.28
C SER A 95 8.27 12.55 6.73
N GLY A 96 8.79 13.76 7.01
CA GLY A 96 8.80 14.35 8.34
C GLY A 96 7.40 14.62 8.89
N VAL A 97 6.50 15.18 8.07
CA VAL A 97 5.10 15.41 8.43
C VAL A 97 4.41 14.08 8.76
N ILE A 98 4.52 13.08 7.89
CA ILE A 98 3.90 11.76 8.11
C ILE A 98 4.43 11.13 9.40
N LEU A 99 5.74 11.13 9.61
CA LEU A 99 6.37 10.55 10.81
C LEU A 99 5.96 11.29 12.07
N PHE A 100 5.86 12.61 12.01
CA PHE A 100 5.45 13.44 13.13
C PHE A 100 3.99 13.16 13.52
N LEU A 101 3.06 13.20 12.57
CA LEU A 101 1.63 12.94 12.84
C LEU A 101 1.41 11.51 13.36
N ASN A 102 2.08 10.53 12.76
CA ASN A 102 2.00 9.13 13.21
C ASN A 102 2.64 8.92 14.60
N GLY A 103 3.72 9.64 14.89
CA GLY A 103 4.37 9.65 16.20
C GLY A 103 3.46 10.25 17.29
N LEU A 104 2.77 11.36 17.00
CA LEU A 104 1.80 11.94 17.93
C LEU A 104 0.67 10.96 18.28
N LEU A 105 0.16 10.22 17.30
CA LEU A 105 -0.86 9.20 17.52
C LEU A 105 -0.37 8.08 18.47
N ILE A 106 0.89 7.65 18.33
CA ILE A 106 1.49 6.67 19.24
C ILE A 106 1.62 7.28 20.65
N LEU A 107 2.07 8.51 20.77
CA LEU A 107 2.24 9.15 22.07
C LEU A 107 0.90 9.29 22.82
N ASP A 108 -0.17 9.69 22.12
CA ASP A 108 -1.52 9.73 22.68
C ASP A 108 -1.98 8.33 23.15
N PHE A 109 -1.70 7.30 22.35
CA PHE A 109 -1.97 5.90 22.74
C PHE A 109 -1.21 5.46 24.01
N PHE A 110 0.02 5.93 24.22
CA PHE A 110 0.81 5.67 25.42
C PHE A 110 0.43 6.56 26.63
N GLY A 111 -0.58 7.43 26.49
CA GLY A 111 -1.10 8.26 27.58
C GLY A 111 -0.50 9.66 27.66
N ALA A 112 0.24 10.10 26.64
CA ALA A 112 0.64 11.50 26.54
C ALA A 112 -0.57 12.33 26.09
N LYS A 113 -1.18 13.05 27.03
CA LYS A 113 -2.26 13.99 26.73
C LYS A 113 -1.67 15.26 26.12
N PHE A 114 -2.11 15.59 24.91
CA PHE A 114 -1.81 16.85 24.23
C PHE A 114 -3.09 17.68 24.11
#